data_AF-A0A3D4FII1-F1
#
_entry.id   AF-A0A3D4FII1-F1
#
_cell.length_a   1.000
_cell.length_b   1.000
_cell.length_c   1.000
_cell.angle_alpha   90.00
_cell.angle_beta   90.00
_cell.angle_gamma   90.00
#
_symmetry.space_group_name_H-M   'P 1'
#
loop_
_entity.id
_entity.type
_entity.pdbx_description
1 polymer ?
#
loop_
_entity_poly.entity_id
_entity_poly.type
_entity_poly.pdbx_seq_one_letter_code
_entity_poly.pdbx_strand_id
1 'polypeptide(L)' 'MSTSKDERKERLKKVRSAIAINSIDGVEPSEECKEMLEDYIKGKTEIEDNIKKLIEKYKVPESK' A
#
# COMPACT_ATOMS: atom_id res chain seq x y z
N MET A 1 7.78 -13.91 2.71
CA MET A 1 9.20 -13.97 3.17
C MET A 1 9.39 -12.85 4.19
N SER A 2 10.23 -12.97 5.23
CA SER A 2 10.44 -11.83 6.15
C SER A 2 11.53 -10.91 5.59
N THR A 3 11.25 -9.60 5.53
CA THR A 3 12.22 -8.57 5.08
C THR A 3 13.31 -8.31 6.12
N SER A 4 14.48 -7.86 5.65
CA SER A 4 15.57 -7.44 6.54
C SER A 4 15.21 -6.16 7.30
N LYS A 5 15.96 -5.82 8.37
CA LYS A 5 15.72 -4.58 9.13
C LYS A 5 15.89 -3.33 8.26
N ASP A 6 16.92 -3.32 7.42
CA ASP A 6 17.21 -2.17 6.55
C ASP A 6 16.17 -2.01 5.46
N GLU A 7 15.75 -3.12 4.85
CA GLU A 7 14.68 -3.13 3.87
C GLU A 7 13.34 -2.66 4.49
N ARG A 8 13.00 -3.14 5.69
CA ARG A 8 11.81 -2.67 6.42
C ARG A 8 11.87 -1.17 6.68
N LYS A 9 13.03 -0.64 7.04
CA LYS A 9 13.23 0.80 7.27
C LYS A 9 13.05 1.60 5.99
N GLU A 10 13.54 1.08 4.87
CA GLU A 10 13.34 1.70 3.56
C GLU A 10 11.88 1.69 3.12
N ARG A 11 11.20 0.54 3.24
CA ARG A 11 9.76 0.40 2.97
C ARG A 11 8.95 1.37 3.83
N LEU A 12 9.23 1.46 5.13
CA LEU A 12 8.59 2.40 6.05
C LEU A 12 8.79 3.86 5.62
N LYS A 13 10.01 4.23 5.19
CA LYS A 13 10.31 5.59 4.71
C LYS A 13 9.45 5.92 3.48
N LYS A 14 9.36 5.01 2.50
CA LYS A 14 8.53 5.17 1.29
C LYS A 14 7.05 5.38 1.64
N VAL A 15 6.49 4.55 2.52
CA VAL A 15 5.09 4.64 2.94
C VAL A 15 4.80 5.97 3.66
N ARG A 16 5.66 6.39 4.60
CA ARG A 16 5.48 7.66 5.31
C ARG A 16 5.49 8.87 4.37
N SER A 17 6.40 8.87 3.40
CA SER A 17 6.45 9.93 2.39
C SER A 17 5.16 9.98 1.56
N ALA A 18 4.64 8.83 1.12
CA ALA A 18 3.39 8.77 0.37
C ALA A 18 2.18 9.26 1.18
N ILE A 19 2.05 8.84 2.44
CA ILE A 19 0.97 9.30 3.33
C ILE A 19 1.07 10.80 3.60
N ALA A 20 2.29 11.32 3.83
CA ALA A 20 2.50 12.76 4.02
C ALA A 20 2.06 13.56 2.80
N ILE A 21 2.35 13.10 1.57
CA ILE A 21 1.89 13.74 0.34
C ILE A 21 0.36 13.73 0.27
N ASN A 22 -0.29 12.59 0.49
CA ASN A 22 -1.76 12.50 0.46
C ASN A 22 -2.43 13.40 1.53
N SER A 23 -1.78 13.55 2.69
CA SER A 23 -2.29 14.41 3.77
C SER A 23 -2.27 15.89 3.42
N ILE A 24 -1.43 16.33 2.47
CA ILE A 24 -1.44 17.72 1.97
C ILE A 24 -2.79 18.03 1.32
N ASP A 25 -3.35 17.06 0.61
CA ASP A 25 -4.65 17.17 -0.05
C ASP A 25 -5.82 16.82 0.89
N GLY A 26 -5.55 16.56 2.18
CA GLY A 26 -6.55 16.18 3.17
C GLY A 26 -7.17 14.79 2.94
N VAL A 27 -6.58 13.98 2.05
CA VAL A 27 -7.08 12.65 1.72
C VAL A 27 -6.40 11.61 2.60
N GLU A 28 -7.19 11.01 3.48
CA GLU A 28 -6.72 9.88 4.29
C GLU A 28 -6.95 8.56 3.56
N PRO A 29 -5.96 7.64 3.52
CA PRO A 29 -6.17 6.30 2.99
C PRO A 29 -7.24 5.54 3.79
N SER A 30 -8.00 4.67 3.12
CA SER A 30 -8.89 3.73 3.80
C SER A 30 -8.12 2.80 4.75
N GLU A 31 -8.80 2.26 5.76
CA GLU A 31 -8.20 1.29 6.70
C GLU A 31 -7.64 0.06 5.97
N GLU A 32 -8.34 -0.45 4.97
CA GLU A 32 -7.86 -1.54 4.12
C GLU A 32 -6.52 -1.19 3.43
N CYS A 33 -6.39 0.04 2.91
CA CYS A 33 -5.15 0.50 2.32
C CYS A 33 -4.02 0.57 3.36
N LYS A 34 -4.32 1.05 4.58
CA LYS A 34 -3.35 1.09 5.69
C LYS A 34 -2.86 -0.31 6.06
N GLU A 35 -3.75 -1.29 6.12
CA GLU A 35 -3.39 -2.71 6.38
C GLU A 35 -2.48 -3.27 5.27
N MET A 36 -2.81 -3.02 4.00
CA MET A 36 -1.99 -3.45 2.87
C MET A 36 -0.58 -2.83 2.90
N LEU A 37 -0.47 -1.57 3.31
CA LEU A 37 0.82 -0.88 3.47
C LEU A 37 1.62 -1.43 4.66
N GLU A 38 0.96 -1.80 5.75
CA GLU A 38 1.61 -2.41 6.91
C GLU A 38 2.15 -3.81 6.57
N ASP A 39 1.38 -4.61 5.84
CA ASP A 39 1.82 -5.93 5.38
C ASP A 39 2.99 -5.83 4.40
N TYR A 40 3.00 -4.81 3.53
CA TYR A 40 4.16 -4.49 2.68
C TYR A 40 5.40 -4.13 3.52
N ILE A 41 5.28 -3.28 4.55
CA ILE A 41 6.39 -2.94 5.45
C ILE A 41 6.93 -4.18 6.17
N LYS A 42 6.04 -5.08 6.59
CA LYS A 42 6.41 -6.34 7.27
C LYS A 42 7.04 -7.37 6.33
N GLY A 43 6.94 -7.19 5.01
CA GLY A 43 7.43 -8.14 4.01
C GLY A 43 6.45 -9.26 3.68
N LYS A 44 5.21 -9.17 4.17
CA LYS A 44 4.20 -10.20 3.92
C LYS A 44 3.66 -10.13 2.50
N THR A 45 3.65 -8.94 1.90
CA THR A 45 3.24 -8.69 0.52
C THR A 45 4.26 -7.81 -0.21
N GLU A 46 4.22 -7.87 -1.53
CA GLU A 46 4.88 -6.90 -2.41
C GLU A 46 3.88 -5.84 -2.91
N ILE A 47 4.38 -4.69 -3.32
CA ILE A 47 3.51 -3.56 -3.70
C ILE A 47 2.72 -3.88 -4.97
N GLU A 48 3.30 -4.65 -5.89
CA GLU A 48 2.68 -5.09 -7.14
C GLU A 48 1.46 -5.98 -6.87
N ASP A 49 1.54 -6.83 -5.85
CA ASP A 49 0.43 -7.72 -5.45
C ASP A 49 -0.72 -6.91 -4.85
N ASN A 50 -0.40 -5.90 -4.05
CA ASN A 50 -1.39 -5.00 -3.49
C ASN A 50 -2.11 -4.20 -4.59
N ILE A 51 -1.37 -3.69 -5.59
CA ILE A 51 -1.95 -2.98 -6.73
C ILE A 51 -2.88 -3.88 -7.53
N LYS A 52 -2.48 -5.12 -7.85
CA LYS A 52 -3.32 -6.09 -8.55
C LYS A 52 -4.64 -6.34 -7.82
N LYS A 53 -4.58 -6.58 -6.50
CA LYS A 53 -5.79 -6.77 -5.66
C LYS A 53 -6.73 -5.58 -5.74
N LEU A 54 -6.21 -4.35 -5.65
CA LEU A 54 -7.03 -3.15 -5.75
C LEU A 54 -7.66 -3.00 -7.13
N ILE A 55 -6.89 -3.24 -8.21
CA ILE A 55 -7.42 -3.22 -9.58
C ILE A 55 -8.53 -4.25 -9.74
N GLU A 56 -8.35 -5.48 -9.28
CA GLU A 56 -9.37 -6.52 -9.37
C GLU A 56 -10.62 -6.18 -8.55
N LYS A 57 -10.46 -5.62 -7.36
CA LYS A 57 -11.56 -5.22 -6.49
C LYS A 57 -12.40 -4.09 -7.08
N TYR A 58 -11.75 -3.10 -7.67
CA TYR A 58 -12.40 -1.90 -8.23
C TYR A 58 -12.58 -1.97 -9.75
N LYS A 59 -12.34 -3.13 -10.37
CA LYS A 59 -12.74 -3.37 -11.76
C LYS A 59 -14.25 -3.15 -11.86
N VAL A 60 -14.63 -2.02 -12.43
CA VAL A 60 -16.01 -1.79 -12.85
C VAL A 60 -16.29 -2.81 -13.95
N PRO A 61 -17.31 -3.67 -13.81
CA PRO A 61 -17.70 -4.54 -14.92
C PRO A 61 -17.99 -3.64 -16.12
N GLU A 62 -17.37 -3.90 -17.27
CA GLU A 62 -17.77 -3.22 -18.50
C GLU A 62 -19.27 -3.47 -18.68
N SER A 63 -20.07 -2.41 -18.57
CA SER A 63 -21.50 -2.47 -18.88
C SER A 63 -21.63 -2.96 -20.31
N LYS A 64 -22.12 -4.19 -20.48
CA LYS A 64 -22.50 -4.73 -21.80
C LYS A 64 -23.77 -4.06 -22.32
#